data_AF-A0A662V151-F1
#
_entry.id   AF-A0A662V151-F1
#
_cell.length_a   1.000
_cell.length_b   1.000
_cell.length_c   1.000
_cell.angle_alpha   90.00
_cell.angle_beta   90.00
_cell.angle_gamma   90.00
#
_symmetry.space_group_name_H-M   'P 1'
#
loop_
_entity.id
_entity.type
_entity.pdbx_description
1 polymer ?
#
loop_
_entity_poly.entity_id
_entity_poly.type
_entity_poly.pdbx_seq_one_letter_code
_entity_poly.pdbx_strand_id
1 'polypeptide(L)' 'MKPDDIRKMDSEERLRKLAELRLELIKLRMQARVGTLSNTARIRNIRRDIARILTIMREKERSQEEVFEEEE' A
#
# COMPACT_ATOMS: atom_id res chain seq x y z
N MET A 1 -4.67 -4.78 6.34
CA MET A 1 -3.54 -5.68 6.05
C MET A 1 -2.53 -5.65 7.19
N LYS A 2 -1.96 -6.80 7.60
CA LYS A 2 -0.90 -6.82 8.62
C LYS A 2 0.46 -6.49 7.97
N PRO A 3 1.36 -5.77 8.66
CA PRO A 3 2.68 -5.45 8.14
C PRO A 3 3.51 -6.68 7.76
N ASP A 4 3.42 -7.76 8.55
CA ASP A 4 4.19 -8.99 8.33
C ASP A 4 3.86 -9.67 7.00
N ASP A 5 2.59 -9.64 6.60
CA ASP A 5 2.14 -10.21 5.32
C ASP A 5 2.75 -9.42 4.14
N ILE A 6 2.81 -8.09 4.27
CA ILE A 6 3.40 -7.21 3.25
C ILE A 6 4.92 -7.42 3.17
N ARG A 7 5.59 -7.73 4.28
CA ARG A 7 7.04 -8.01 4.29
C ARG A 7 7.39 -9.34 3.61
N LYS A 8 6.47 -10.31 3.63
CA LYS A 8 6.62 -11.61 2.95
C LYS A 8 6.37 -11.57 1.44
N MET A 9 5.59 -10.60 0.96
CA MET A 9 5.32 -10.42 -0.48
C MET A 9 6.59 -10.12 -1.28
N ASP A 10 6.60 -10.43 -2.56
CA ASP A 10 7.64 -9.94 -3.46
C ASP A 10 7.47 -8.44 -3.79
N SER A 11 8.53 -7.79 -4.26
CA SER A 11 8.50 -6.41 -4.73
C SER A 11 7.45 -6.19 -5.83
N GLU A 12 7.32 -7.12 -6.78
CA GLU A 12 6.33 -7.02 -7.84
C GLU A 12 4.89 -7.22 -7.30
N GLU A 13 4.71 -8.16 -6.38
CA GLU A 13 3.43 -8.40 -5.72
C GLU A 13 2.96 -7.17 -4.92
N ARG A 14 3.87 -6.49 -4.22
CA ARG A 14 3.57 -5.23 -3.52
C ARG A 14 3.07 -4.15 -4.48
N LEU A 15 3.73 -4.01 -5.64
CA LEU A 15 3.34 -3.05 -6.67
C LEU A 15 1.96 -3.36 -7.26
N ARG A 16 1.71 -4.64 -7.60
CA ARG A 16 0.39 -5.10 -8.07
C ARG A 16 -0.68 -4.81 -7.03
N LYS A 17 -0.41 -5.14 -5.76
CA LYS A 17 -1.37 -4.90 -4.68
C LYS A 17 -1.64 -3.42 -4.43
N LEU A 18 -0.61 -2.58 -4.54
CA LEU A 18 -0.73 -1.14 -4.45
C LEU A 18 -1.65 -0.58 -5.56
N ALA A 19 -1.51 -1.07 -6.79
CA ALA A 19 -2.36 -0.67 -7.91
C ALA A 19 -3.82 -1.07 -7.68
N GLU A 20 -4.07 -2.31 -7.24
CA GLU A 20 -5.42 -2.79 -6.87
C GLU A 20 -6.08 -1.91 -5.81
N LEU A 21 -5.37 -1.62 -4.72
CA LEU A 21 -5.88 -0.81 -3.62
C LEU A 21 -6.17 0.63 -4.05
N ARG A 22 -5.34 1.21 -4.94
CA ARG A 22 -5.59 2.54 -5.51
C ARG A 22 -6.86 2.55 -6.37
N LEU A 23 -7.08 1.51 -7.17
CA LEU A 23 -8.29 1.38 -7.98
C LEU A 23 -9.54 1.23 -7.11
N GLU A 24 -9.47 0.39 -6.06
CA GLU A 24 -10.55 0.23 -5.08
C GLU A 24 -10.86 1.56 -4.38
N LEU A 25 -9.84 2.33 -4.00
CA LEU A 25 -10.01 3.64 -3.39
C LEU A 25 -10.75 4.62 -4.32
N ILE A 26 -10.41 4.65 -5.61
CA ILE A 26 -11.08 5.50 -6.60
C ILE A 26 -12.56 5.10 -6.71
N LYS A 27 -12.85 3.79 -6.83
CA LYS A 27 -14.22 3.27 -6.89
C LYS A 27 -15.03 3.68 -5.65
N LEU A 28 -14.47 3.53 -4.46
CA LEU A 28 -15.16 3.90 -3.21
C LEU A 28 -15.35 5.41 -3.08
N ARG A 29 -14.41 6.23 -3.57
CA ARG A 29 -14.58 7.69 -3.62
C ARG A 29 -15.70 8.09 -4.56
N MET A 30 -15.84 7.41 -5.70
CA MET A 30 -16.95 7.63 -6.61
C MET A 30 -18.29 7.25 -5.95
N GLN A 31 -18.36 6.09 -5.30
CA GLN A 31 -19.55 5.67 -4.54
C GLN A 31 -19.90 6.63 -3.40
N ALA A 32 -18.88 7.15 -2.69
CA ALA A 32 -19.07 8.14 -1.64
C ALA A 32 -19.68 9.44 -2.20
N ARG A 33 -19.20 9.88 -3.37
CA ARG A 33 -19.71 11.08 -4.05
C ARG A 33 -21.15 10.92 -4.53
N VAL A 34 -21.51 9.73 -4.99
CA VAL A 34 -22.88 9.39 -5.43
C VAL A 34 -23.81 9.15 -4.23
N GLY A 35 -23.28 8.98 -3.03
CA GLY A 35 -24.07 8.75 -1.81
C GLY A 35 -24.52 7.30 -1.61
N THR A 36 -24.00 6.36 -2.40
CA THR A 36 -24.35 4.92 -2.31
C THR A 36 -23.36 4.12 -1.46
N LEU A 37 -22.39 4.78 -0.84
CA LEU A 37 -21.38 4.11 -0.03
C LEU A 37 -21.95 3.70 1.34
N SER A 38 -22.13 2.40 1.55
CA SER A 38 -22.60 1.84 2.81
C SER A 38 -21.55 1.79 3.92
N ASN A 39 -20.26 1.64 3.56
CA ASN A 39 -19.17 1.48 4.53
C ASN A 39 -18.07 2.53 4.34
N THR A 40 -18.17 3.64 5.05
CA THR A 40 -17.18 4.74 5.04
C THR A 40 -15.84 4.34 5.67
N ALA A 41 -15.83 3.40 6.62
CA ALA A 41 -14.61 2.91 7.26
C ALA A 41 -13.68 2.18 6.27
N ARG A 42 -14.23 1.62 5.19
CA ARG A 42 -13.46 0.95 4.13
C ARG A 42 -12.44 1.88 3.47
N ILE A 43 -12.82 3.13 3.20
CA ILE A 43 -11.91 4.15 2.63
C ILE A 43 -10.70 4.36 3.56
N ARG A 44 -10.95 4.51 4.86
CA ARG A 44 -9.88 4.69 5.86
C ARG A 44 -8.95 3.47 5.92
N ASN A 45 -9.51 2.27 5.85
CA ASN A 45 -8.73 1.03 5.90
C ASN A 45 -7.83 0.89 4.67
N ILE A 46 -8.35 1.16 3.47
CA ILE A 46 -7.56 1.09 2.23
C ILE A 46 -6.45 2.13 2.22
N ARG A 47 -6.71 3.36 2.69
CA ARG A 47 -5.66 4.38 2.83
C ARG A 47 -4.52 3.91 3.75
N ARG A 48 -4.85 3.25 4.86
CA ARG A 48 -3.85 2.68 5.78
C ARG A 48 -3.07 1.53 5.13
N ASP A 49 -3.75 0.66 4.38
CA ASP A 49 -3.10 -0.46 3.71
C ASP A 49 -2.15 0.03 2.59
N ILE A 50 -2.55 1.04 1.82
CA ILE A 50 -1.67 1.73 0.86
C ILE A 50 -0.44 2.32 1.56
N ALA A 51 -0.63 3.04 2.66
CA ALA A 51 0.47 3.64 3.41
C ALA A 51 1.46 2.59 3.91
N ARG A 52 0.97 1.48 4.47
CA ARG A 52 1.84 0.38 4.95
C ARG A 52 2.68 -0.23 3.83
N ILE A 53 2.09 -0.45 2.65
CA ILE A 53 2.83 -0.98 1.49
C ILE A 53 3.95 -0.02 1.08
N LEU A 54 3.64 1.27 0.96
CA LEU A 54 4.63 2.29 0.59
C LEU A 54 5.75 2.40 1.62
N THR A 55 5.42 2.35 2.92
CA THR A 55 6.42 2.36 3.99
C THR A 55 7.37 1.17 3.89
N ILE A 56 6.85 -0.05 3.72
CA ILE A 56 7.69 -1.25 3.63
C ILE A 56 8.54 -1.25 2.35
N MET A 57 8.01 -0.74 1.24
CA MET A 57 8.80 -0.56 0.02
C MET A 57 9.98 0.39 0.27
N ARG A 58 9.74 1.53 0.93
CA ARG A 58 10.80 2.50 1.26
C ARG A 58 11.79 1.98 2.31
N GLU A 59 11.33 1.21 3.29
CA GLU A 59 12.19 0.51 4.25
C GLU A 59 13.19 -0.39 3.51
N LYS A 60 12.70 -1.21 2.57
CA LYS A 60 13.55 -2.10 1.76
C LYS A 60 14.52 -1.34 0.86
N GLU A 61 14.07 -0.27 0.22
CA GLU A 61 14.92 0.58 -0.62
C GLU A 61 16.07 1.20 0.19
N ARG A 62 15.79 1.78 1.36
CA ARG A 62 16.81 2.34 2.25
C ARG A 62 17.81 1.28 2.74
N SER A 63 17.33 0.09 3.09
CA SER A 63 18.22 -1.01 3.48
C SER A 63 19.07 -1.53 2.32
N GLN A 64 18.69 -1.31 1.07
CA GLN A 64 19.55 -1.62 -0.08
C GLN A 64 20.58 -0.50 -0.26
N GLU A 65 20.18 0.78 -0.21
CA GLU A 65 21.08 1.94 -0.28
C GLU A 65 22.19 1.87 0.79
N GLU A 66 21.85 1.56 2.04
CA GLU A 66 22.83 1.42 3.14
C GLU A 66 23.85 0.30 2.89
N VAL A 67 23.48 -0.79 2.20
CA VAL A 67 24.42 -1.88 1.85
C VAL A 67 25.36 -1.45 0.72
N PHE A 68 24.88 -0.67 -0.24
CA PHE A 68 25.73 -0.14 -1.32
C PHE A 68 26.76 0.87 -0.81
N GLU A 69 26.41 1.68 0.21
CA GLU A 69 27.34 2.63 0.84
C GLU A 69 28.42 1.97 1.72
N GLU A 70 28.17 0.78 2.26
CA GLU A 70 29.16 0.03 3.06
C GLU A 70 30.17 -0.77 2.20
N GLU A 71 29.86 -1.03 0.93
CA GLU A 71 30.72 -1.77 0.00
C GLU A 71 31.70 -0.89 -0.79
N GLU A 72 31.59 0.45 -0.71
CA GLU A 72 32.41 1.45 -1.42
C GLU A 72 33.53 2.05 -0.53
#